data_AF-R9ABR6-F1
#
_entry.id   AF-R9ABR6-F1
#
_cell.length_a   1.000
_cell.length_b   1.000
_cell.length_c   1.000
_cell.angle_alpha   90.00
_cell.angle_beta   90.00
_cell.angle_gamma   90.00
#
_symmetry.space_group_name_H-M   'P 1'
#
loop_
_entity.id
_entity.type
_entity.pdbx_description
1 polymer ?
#
loop_
_entity_poly.entity_id
_entity_poly.type
_entity_poly.pdbx_seq_one_letter_code
_entity_poly.pdbx_strand_id
1 'polypeptide(L)'
;MYKSKSSTSSSNTSKPFKPPLLNPNRPTNSKPRNSQLLFKYKQLSHATSIHRHQKLSTLSTLIDKWLQISQSTSLQLFDLVNYNDDLIFPDFLATLAIDPDKLRWDAEAEEFQIPGE
;
A
#
# COMPACT_ATOMS: atom_id res chain seq x y z
N MET A 1 62.39 -15.97 40.81
CA MET A 1 61.27 -16.68 40.14
C MET A 1 60.18 -15.67 39.78
N TYR A 2 59.79 -15.67 38.49
CA TYR A 2 58.55 -15.23 37.83
C TYR A 2 57.99 -13.78 37.89
N LYS A 3 57.67 -13.31 36.68
CA LYS A 3 56.99 -12.06 36.24
C LYS A 3 55.49 -12.05 36.56
N SER A 4 54.85 -10.85 36.54
CA SER A 4 53.56 -10.49 35.87
C SER A 4 53.15 -9.05 36.26
N LYS A 5 53.03 -8.05 35.37
CA LYS A 5 52.03 -7.70 34.32
C LYS A 5 50.78 -6.92 34.82
N SER A 6 50.59 -5.71 34.24
CA SER A 6 49.32 -4.96 33.99
C SER A 6 48.53 -4.48 35.22
N SER A 7 47.72 -3.40 35.24
CA SER A 7 46.89 -2.77 34.21
C SER A 7 46.28 -1.43 34.69
N THR A 8 46.32 -0.42 33.81
CA THR A 8 45.17 0.40 33.33
C THR A 8 44.33 1.25 34.30
N SER A 9 44.40 2.58 34.16
CA SER A 9 43.20 3.45 34.30
C SER A 9 42.90 4.14 32.97
N SER A 10 41.76 3.76 32.40
CA SER A 10 41.09 4.28 31.22
C SER A 10 40.80 5.78 31.29
N SER A 11 41.09 6.52 30.21
CA SER A 11 40.22 7.63 29.80
C SER A 11 39.77 7.40 28.36
N ASN A 12 38.51 7.01 28.23
CA ASN A 12 37.78 7.00 26.97
C ASN A 12 37.48 8.45 26.60
N THR A 13 38.19 9.00 25.62
CA THR A 13 37.68 10.13 24.84
C THR A 13 37.69 9.71 23.37
N SER A 14 36.50 9.36 22.89
CA SER A 14 36.20 9.14 21.48
C SER A 14 36.56 10.42 20.71
N LYS A 15 37.71 10.42 20.04
CA LYS A 15 38.05 11.49 19.10
C LYS A 15 37.01 11.53 17.99
N PRO A 16 36.50 12.71 17.59
CA PRO A 16 35.60 12.83 16.45
C PRO A 16 36.35 12.35 15.20
N PHE A 17 35.66 11.54 14.39
CA PHE A 17 36.19 11.02 13.14
C PHE A 17 36.55 12.18 12.21
N LYS A 18 37.84 12.41 11.97
CA LYS A 18 38.29 13.29 10.90
C LYS A 18 38.33 12.45 9.62
N PRO A 19 37.49 12.73 8.60
CA PRO A 19 37.59 12.03 7.33
C PRO A 19 38.97 12.31 6.69
N PRO A 20 39.54 11.37 5.93
CA PRO A 20 40.86 11.54 5.36
C PRO A 20 40.85 12.72 4.39
N LEU A 21 41.80 13.66 4.57
CA LEU A 21 42.00 14.73 3.60
C LEU A 21 42.40 14.08 2.26
N LEU A 22 41.51 14.22 1.28
CA LEU A 22 41.70 13.69 -0.07
C LEU A 22 42.93 14.36 -0.68
N ASN A 23 43.95 13.56 -0.98
CA ASN A 23 45.13 14.00 -1.70
C ASN A 23 44.71 14.34 -3.15
N PRO A 24 44.77 15.62 -3.59
CA PRO A 24 44.25 16.06 -4.88
C PRO A 24 45.01 15.48 -6.09
N ASN A 25 46.17 14.84 -5.88
CA ASN A 25 47.03 14.31 -6.95
C ASN A 25 46.96 12.78 -7.11
N ARG A 26 46.02 12.09 -6.46
CA ARG A 26 45.85 10.64 -6.66
C ARG A 26 44.83 10.38 -7.78
N PRO A 27 45.20 9.70 -8.87
CA PRO A 27 44.24 9.37 -9.92
C PRO A 27 43.25 8.34 -9.38
N THR A 28 42.08 8.79 -8.93
CA THR A 28 41.00 7.93 -8.43
C THR A 28 40.27 7.32 -9.61
N ASN A 29 40.87 6.31 -10.25
CA ASN A 29 40.23 5.59 -11.36
C ASN A 29 39.28 4.48 -10.87
N SER A 30 38.54 4.74 -9.80
CA SER A 30 37.53 3.81 -9.28
C SER A 30 36.31 4.58 -8.80
N LYS A 31 35.39 4.89 -9.73
CA LYS A 31 34.00 5.14 -9.33
C LYS A 31 33.54 3.88 -8.59
N PRO A 32 33.08 3.99 -7.33
CA PRO A 32 32.87 2.80 -6.52
C PRO A 32 31.65 2.06 -7.07
N ARG A 33 31.84 0.80 -7.48
CA ARG A 33 30.79 -0.15 -7.85
C ARG A 33 29.58 -0.13 -6.88
N ASN A 34 29.83 0.24 -5.62
CA ASN A 34 28.83 0.42 -4.57
C ASN A 34 27.89 1.61 -4.77
N SER A 35 28.32 2.75 -5.33
CA SER A 35 27.42 3.89 -5.59
C SER A 35 26.46 3.60 -6.74
N GLN A 36 26.90 2.85 -7.75
CA GLN A 36 26.03 2.34 -8.82
C GLN A 36 25.03 1.30 -8.29
N LEU A 37 25.44 0.45 -7.35
CA LEU A 37 24.56 -0.50 -6.66
C LEU A 37 23.50 0.21 -5.81
N LEU A 38 23.90 1.21 -5.01
CA LEU A 38 22.98 2.05 -4.23
C LEU A 38 21.98 2.79 -5.12
N PHE A 39 22.43 3.34 -6.25
CA PHE A 39 21.57 3.99 -7.23
C PHE A 39 20.57 3.00 -7.85
N LYS A 40 21.02 1.80 -8.25
CA LYS A 40 20.14 0.74 -8.76
C LYS A 40 19.11 0.30 -7.71
N TYR A 41 19.52 0.11 -6.45
CA TYR A 41 18.60 -0.22 -5.36
C TYR A 41 17.54 0.86 -5.15
N LYS A 42 17.95 2.14 -5.19
CA LYS A 42 17.02 3.28 -5.06
C LYS A 42 16.05 3.36 -6.24
N GLN A 43 16.48 3.04 -7.46
CA GLN A 43 15.58 2.97 -8.62
C GLN A 43 14.59 1.80 -8.53
N LEU A 44 15.04 0.63 -8.07
CA LEU A 44 14.19 -0.55 -7.90
C LEU A 44 13.12 -0.36 -6.81
N SER A 45 13.44 0.35 -5.71
CA SER A 45 12.44 0.69 -4.68
C SER A 45 11.36 1.65 -5.18
N HIS A 46 11.68 2.52 -6.15
CA HIS A 46 10.70 3.40 -6.78
C HIS A 46 9.88 2.69 -7.87
N ALA A 47 10.48 1.79 -8.64
CA ALA A 47 9.79 1.03 -9.69
C ALA A 47 8.73 0.06 -9.11
N THR A 48 9.00 -0.54 -7.95
CA THR A 48 8.04 -1.42 -7.24
C THR A 48 6.87 -0.63 -6.66
N SER A 49 7.10 0.61 -6.21
CA SER A 49 6.04 1.49 -5.72
C SER A 49 5.06 1.87 -6.86
N ILE A 50 5.57 2.29 -8.02
CA ILE A 50 4.73 2.68 -9.17
C ILE A 50 3.87 1.50 -9.66
N HIS A 51 4.45 0.31 -9.84
CA HIS A 51 3.68 -0.87 -10.24
C HIS A 51 2.69 -1.33 -9.18
N ARG A 52 2.99 -1.14 -7.89
CA ARG A 52 2.06 -1.42 -6.80
C ARG A 52 0.88 -0.44 -6.81
N HIS A 53 1.15 0.85 -7.00
CA HIS A 53 0.11 1.86 -7.13
C HIS A 53 -0.77 1.64 -8.35
N GLN A 54 -0.20 1.26 -9.50
CA GLN A 54 -0.97 0.88 -10.69
C GLN A 54 -1.86 -0.34 -10.44
N LYS A 55 -1.34 -1.40 -9.83
CA LYS A 55 -2.14 -2.59 -9.48
C LYS A 55 -3.27 -2.26 -8.49
N LEU A 56 -2.99 -1.42 -7.49
CA LEU A 56 -4.00 -0.97 -6.52
C LEU A 56 -5.07 -0.08 -7.17
N SER A 57 -4.69 0.83 -8.07
CA SER A 57 -5.68 1.61 -8.82
C SER A 57 -6.55 0.74 -9.71
N THR A 58 -5.96 -0.27 -10.37
CA THR A 58 -6.73 -1.23 -11.18
C THR A 58 -7.67 -2.08 -10.33
N LEU A 59 -7.24 -2.50 -9.13
CA LEU A 59 -8.11 -3.24 -8.20
C LEU A 59 -9.25 -2.37 -7.68
N SER A 60 -9.01 -1.11 -7.32
CA SER A 60 -10.06 -0.18 -6.92
C SER A 60 -11.11 -0.03 -8.03
N THR A 61 -10.66 0.22 -9.26
CA THR A 61 -11.57 0.33 -10.41
C THR A 61 -12.36 -0.96 -10.67
N LEU A 62 -11.74 -2.13 -10.45
CA LEU A 62 -12.45 -3.41 -10.58
C LEU A 62 -13.52 -3.58 -9.49
N ILE A 63 -13.22 -3.18 -8.24
CA ILE A 63 -14.18 -3.20 -7.14
C ILE A 63 -15.37 -2.29 -7.47
N ASP A 64 -15.11 -1.07 -7.95
CA ASP A 64 -16.17 -0.12 -8.31
C ASP A 64 -17.05 -0.66 -9.45
N LYS A 65 -16.44 -1.28 -10.47
CA LYS A 65 -17.19 -1.92 -11.56
C LYS A 65 -18.05 -3.09 -11.07
N TRP A 66 -17.50 -3.93 -10.18
CA TRP A 66 -18.25 -5.05 -9.60
C TRP A 66 -19.41 -4.57 -8.72
N LEU A 67 -19.20 -3.49 -7.96
CA LEU A 67 -20.24 -2.85 -7.18
C LEU A 67 -21.38 -2.38 -8.08
N GLN A 68 -21.08 -1.64 -9.15
CA GLN A 68 -22.08 -1.16 -10.11
C GLN A 68 -22.87 -2.30 -10.78
N ILE A 69 -22.19 -3.37 -11.19
CA ILE A 69 -22.84 -4.56 -11.75
C ILE A 69 -23.79 -5.19 -10.72
N SER A 70 -23.34 -5.31 -9.48
CA SER A 70 -24.12 -5.94 -8.41
C SER A 70 -25.35 -5.12 -8.05
N GLN A 71 -25.21 -3.80 -7.95
CA GLN A 71 -26.32 -2.86 -7.73
C GLN A 71 -27.35 -2.96 -8.86
N SER A 72 -26.91 -2.85 -10.12
CA SER A 72 -27.79 -2.90 -11.28
C SER A 72 -28.52 -4.25 -11.41
N THR A 73 -27.81 -5.35 -11.18
CA THR A 73 -28.40 -6.70 -11.24
C THR A 73 -29.41 -6.91 -10.10
N SER A 74 -29.12 -6.40 -8.90
CA SER A 74 -30.02 -6.52 -7.75
C SER A 74 -31.35 -5.79 -7.99
N LEU A 75 -31.31 -4.59 -8.56
CA LEU A 75 -32.53 -3.86 -8.94
C LEU A 75 -33.31 -4.60 -10.02
N GLN A 76 -32.65 -5.05 -11.08
CA GLN A 76 -33.35 -5.79 -12.16
C GLN A 76 -34.02 -7.07 -11.65
N LEU A 77 -33.33 -7.82 -10.78
CA LEU A 77 -33.91 -9.02 -10.18
C LEU A 77 -35.06 -8.65 -9.24
N PHE A 78 -34.93 -7.59 -8.46
CA PHE A 78 -36.00 -7.11 -7.60
C PHE A 78 -37.22 -6.70 -8.42
N ASP A 79 -37.07 -5.90 -9.47
CA ASP A 79 -38.18 -5.47 -10.33
C ASP A 79 -38.92 -6.65 -10.98
N LEU A 80 -38.17 -7.70 -11.35
CA LEU A 80 -38.74 -8.93 -11.90
C LEU A 80 -39.58 -9.70 -10.88
N VAL A 81 -39.15 -9.75 -9.63
CA VAL A 81 -39.82 -10.51 -8.56
C VAL A 81 -40.93 -9.68 -7.92
N ASN A 82 -40.72 -8.37 -7.77
CA ASN A 82 -41.63 -7.44 -7.12
C ASN A 82 -42.78 -6.97 -8.03
N TYR A 83 -42.92 -7.56 -9.23
CA TYR A 83 -44.00 -7.22 -10.15
C TYR A 83 -45.41 -7.48 -9.56
N ASN A 84 -45.54 -8.31 -8.51
CA ASN A 84 -46.85 -8.64 -7.90
C ASN A 84 -46.89 -8.67 -6.36
N ASP A 85 -45.75 -8.61 -5.65
CA ASP A 85 -45.68 -9.09 -4.24
C ASP A 85 -45.37 -8.02 -3.18
N ASP A 86 -45.41 -6.71 -3.49
CA ASP A 86 -45.13 -5.60 -2.54
C ASP A 86 -43.90 -5.86 -1.63
N LEU A 87 -42.87 -6.48 -2.21
CA LEU A 87 -41.62 -6.81 -1.53
C LEU A 87 -40.85 -5.53 -1.22
N ILE A 88 -40.21 -5.50 -0.05
CA ILE A 88 -39.31 -4.42 0.35
C ILE A 88 -37.90 -4.79 -0.08
N PHE A 89 -37.18 -3.87 -0.72
CA PHE A 89 -35.85 -4.12 -1.29
C PHE A 89 -34.82 -4.70 -0.30
N PRO A 90 -34.72 -4.24 0.96
CA PRO A 90 -33.80 -4.82 1.94
C PRO A 90 -34.10 -6.30 2.26
N ASP A 91 -35.37 -6.69 2.31
CA ASP A 91 -35.76 -8.09 2.56
C ASP A 91 -35.41 -8.99 1.39
N PHE A 92 -35.52 -8.46 0.17
CA PHE A 92 -35.03 -9.13 -1.03
C PHE A 92 -33.51 -9.34 -0.98
N LEU A 93 -32.73 -8.33 -0.61
CA LEU A 93 -31.28 -8.46 -0.44
C LEU A 93 -30.92 -9.50 0.63
N ALA A 94 -31.64 -9.50 1.76
CA ALA A 94 -31.46 -10.48 2.82
C ALA A 94 -31.72 -11.92 2.33
N THR A 95 -32.73 -12.11 1.47
CA THR A 95 -33.04 -13.40 0.84
C THR A 95 -31.91 -13.91 -0.04
N LEU A 96 -31.18 -13.01 -0.70
CA LEU A 96 -29.99 -13.33 -1.51
C LEU A 96 -28.70 -13.45 -0.68
N ALA A 97 -28.78 -13.31 0.65
CA ALA A 97 -27.64 -13.22 1.56
C ALA A 97 -26.65 -12.11 1.16
N ILE A 98 -27.17 -11.01 0.62
CA ILE A 98 -26.40 -9.84 0.25
C ILE A 98 -26.51 -8.82 1.38
N ASP A 99 -25.34 -8.31 1.78
CA ASP A 99 -25.22 -7.25 2.78
C ASP A 99 -25.50 -5.89 2.12
N PRO A 100 -26.57 -5.16 2.50
CA PRO A 100 -26.94 -3.87 1.91
C PRO A 100 -25.83 -2.82 2.04
N ASP A 101 -25.06 -2.85 3.12
CA ASP A 101 -23.96 -1.91 3.36
C ASP A 101 -22.84 -2.09 2.33
N LYS A 102 -22.60 -3.33 1.87
CA LYS A 102 -21.61 -3.62 0.83
C LYS A 102 -22.05 -3.15 -0.54
N LEU A 103 -23.35 -3.08 -0.78
CA LEU A 103 -23.93 -2.45 -1.96
C LEU A 103 -24.10 -0.94 -1.81
N ARG A 104 -23.83 -0.39 -0.62
CA ARG A 104 -24.06 1.02 -0.27
C ARG A 104 -25.51 1.42 -0.46
N TRP A 105 -26.44 0.54 -0.09
CA TRP A 105 -27.86 0.87 -0.09
C TRP A 105 -28.18 1.79 1.09
N ASP A 106 -28.81 2.92 0.79
CA ASP A 106 -29.35 3.85 1.77
C ASP A 106 -30.82 3.52 2.02
N ALA A 107 -31.13 3.05 3.23
CA ALA A 107 -32.49 2.71 3.60
C ALA A 107 -33.38 3.94 3.83
N GLU A 108 -32.81 5.11 4.12
CA GLU A 108 -33.58 6.34 4.34
C GLU A 108 -33.95 7.00 3.01
N ALA A 109 -33.00 7.02 2.06
CA ALA A 109 -33.20 7.59 0.73
C ALA A 109 -33.75 6.58 -0.29
N GLU A 110 -33.84 5.30 0.07
CA GLU A 110 -34.24 4.18 -0.80
C GLU A 110 -33.43 4.14 -2.11
N GLU A 111 -32.13 4.41 -2.03
CA GLU A 111 -31.25 4.48 -3.20
C GLU A 111 -29.83 3.97 -2.91
N PHE A 112 -29.06 3.70 -3.96
CA PHE A 112 -27.63 3.39 -3.80
C PHE A 112 -26.80 4.66 -3.71
N GLN A 113 -25.90 4.72 -2.73
CA GLN A 113 -24.94 5.81 -2.61
C GLN A 113 -23.87 5.70 -3.71
N ILE A 114 -23.81 6.70 -4.58
CA ILE A 114 -22.84 6.77 -5.68
C ILE A 114 -21.50 7.30 -5.13
N PRO A 115 -20.36 6.64 -5.40
CA PRO A 115 -19.06 7.21 -5.06
C PRO A 115 -18.79 8.50 -5.86
N GLY A 116 -18.74 9.65 -5.18
CA GLY A 116 -18.10 10.86 -5.70
C GLY A 116 -19.01 12.06 -5.99
N GLU A 117 -20.26 12.05 -5.55
CA GLU A 117 -21.08 13.27 -5.39
C GLU A 117 -21.09 13.75 -3.93
#